data_AF-A0A2Z6S1A3-F1
#
_entry.id   AF-A0A2Z6S1A3-F1
#
_cell.length_a   1.000
_cell.length_b   1.000
_cell.length_c   1.000
_cell.angle_alpha   90.00
_cell.angle_beta   90.00
_cell.angle_gamma   90.00
#
_symmetry.space_group_name_H-M   'P 1'
#
loop_
_entity.id
_entity.type
_entity.pdbx_description
1 polymer ?
#
loop_
_entity_poly.entity_id
_entity_poly.type
_entity_poly.pdbx_seq_one_letter_code
_entity_poly.pdbx_strand_id
1 'polypeptide(L)'
;MVINLPTGNWNISANGWKGSLVIKLDDNGNIKSGSTIFGNNIIGFYDKATGKLTFTRIGESNPENHQIYTGYVFYDAEDHNKWYIAGEFIAYGATGGSASRANFGWLASLLIVP
;
A
#
# COMPACT_ATOMS: atom_id res chain seq x y z
N MET A 1 -18.58 -6.20 -10.60
CA MET A 1 -17.52 -5.63 -11.45
C MET A 1 -16.20 -5.97 -10.80
N VAL A 2 -15.21 -6.46 -11.55
CA VAL A 2 -13.87 -6.76 -11.02
C VAL A 2 -12.96 -5.61 -11.37
N ILE A 3 -12.23 -5.08 -10.38
CA ILE A 3 -11.21 -4.06 -10.61
C ILE A 3 -9.86 -4.79 -10.64
N ASN A 4 -9.11 -4.64 -11.73
CA ASN A 4 -7.75 -5.17 -11.81
C ASN A 4 -6.78 -4.07 -11.36
N LEU A 5 -5.97 -4.34 -10.34
CA LEU A 5 -4.95 -3.41 -9.85
C LEU A 5 -3.78 -3.33 -10.86
N PRO A 6 -3.44 -2.14 -11.39
CA PRO A 6 -2.23 -1.97 -12.18
C PRO A 6 -0.97 -2.27 -11.35
N THR A 7 -0.13 -3.18 -11.85
CA THR A 7 1.21 -3.39 -11.30
C THR A 7 2.16 -2.33 -11.82
N GLY A 8 3.10 -1.88 -10.99
CA GLY A 8 4.06 -0.85 -11.39
C GLY A 8 4.54 0.01 -10.22
N ASN A 9 5.04 1.19 -10.57
CA ASN A 9 5.47 2.21 -9.61
C ASN A 9 4.31 3.15 -9.33
N TRP A 10 4.16 3.54 -8.08
CA TRP A 10 3.14 4.45 -7.59
C TRP A 10 3.80 5.54 -6.75
N ASN A 11 3.37 6.79 -6.93
CA ASN A 11 3.69 7.85 -6.00
C ASN A 11 2.81 7.68 -4.76
N ILE A 12 3.39 7.65 -3.56
CA ILE A 12 2.65 7.47 -2.32
C ILE A 12 2.89 8.62 -1.35
N SER A 13 1.85 9.00 -0.61
CA SER A 13 1.89 9.87 0.56
C SER A 13 1.20 9.17 1.73
N ALA A 14 1.92 8.90 2.82
CA ALA A 14 1.40 8.23 4.01
C ALA A 14 1.88 8.95 5.27
N ASN A 15 0.95 9.40 6.12
CA ASN A 15 1.27 10.18 7.33
C ASN A 15 2.25 11.36 7.09
N GLY A 16 2.08 12.10 5.98
CA GLY A 16 2.95 13.22 5.59
C GLY A 16 4.26 12.84 4.91
N TRP A 17 4.61 11.55 4.83
CA TRP A 17 5.80 11.06 4.13
C TRP A 17 5.49 10.71 2.68
N LYS A 18 6.28 11.26 1.75
CA LYS A 18 6.16 11.01 0.31
C LYS A 18 7.23 10.04 -0.17
N GLY A 19 6.91 9.20 -1.16
CA GLY A 19 7.87 8.26 -1.73
C GLY A 19 7.28 7.36 -2.82
N SER A 20 7.85 6.17 -2.96
CA SER A 20 7.45 5.18 -3.96
C SER A 20 6.82 3.94 -3.32
N LEU A 21 5.76 3.46 -3.95
CA LEU A 21 5.15 2.15 -3.74
C LEU A 21 5.29 1.34 -5.04
N VAL A 22 5.97 0.20 -4.97
CA VAL A 22 6.15 -0.73 -6.10
C VAL A 22 5.26 -1.94 -5.86
N ILE A 23 4.33 -2.20 -6.78
CA ILE A 23 3.39 -3.32 -6.68
C ILE A 23 3.63 -4.30 -7.82
N LYS A 24 3.88 -5.55 -7.46
CA LYS A 24 3.91 -6.70 -8.37
C LYS A 24 2.97 -7.77 -7.81
N LEU A 25 2.12 -8.34 -8.66
CA LEU A 25 1.16 -9.39 -8.26
C LEU A 25 1.38 -10.68 -9.04
N ASP A 26 1.04 -11.81 -8.44
CA ASP A 26 0.78 -13.05 -9.16
C ASP A 26 -0.67 -13.13 -9.66
N ASP A 27 -1.00 -14.19 -10.39
CA ASP A 27 -2.32 -14.36 -10.99
C ASP A 27 -3.45 -14.47 -9.94
N ASN A 28 -3.11 -14.92 -8.74
CA ASN A 28 -4.01 -15.07 -7.60
C ASN A 28 -4.17 -13.77 -6.79
N GLY A 29 -3.42 -12.71 -7.13
CA GLY A 29 -3.45 -11.44 -6.42
C GLY A 29 -2.51 -11.38 -5.22
N ASN A 30 -1.61 -12.34 -5.03
CA ASN A 30 -0.59 -12.23 -3.98
C ASN A 30 0.50 -11.24 -4.39
N ILE A 31 1.00 -10.47 -3.44
CA ILE A 31 2.13 -9.57 -3.66
C ILE A 31 3.42 -10.39 -3.85
N LYS A 32 4.08 -10.16 -5.00
CA LYS A 32 5.33 -10.82 -5.36
C LYS A 32 6.54 -10.12 -4.74
N SER A 33 7.63 -10.89 -4.61
CA SER A 33 8.95 -10.38 -4.21
C SER A 33 9.40 -9.19 -5.09
N GLY A 34 10.12 -8.26 -4.47
CA GLY A 34 10.54 -7.00 -5.09
C GLY A 34 9.42 -5.94 -5.18
N SER A 35 8.28 -6.17 -4.52
CA SER A 35 7.32 -5.12 -4.19
C SER A 35 7.77 -4.40 -2.92
N THR A 36 7.70 -3.07 -2.90
CA THR A 36 8.22 -2.27 -1.79
C THR A 36 7.37 -1.05 -1.51
N ILE A 37 7.45 -0.52 -0.28
CA ILE A 37 6.93 0.80 0.10
C ILE A 37 8.05 1.56 0.81
N PHE A 38 8.36 2.77 0.35
CA PHE A 38 9.50 3.54 0.87
C PHE A 38 10.81 2.71 0.91
N GLY A 39 11.02 1.86 -0.11
CA GLY A 39 12.17 0.95 -0.21
C GLY A 39 12.14 -0.28 0.70
N ASN A 40 11.12 -0.43 1.56
CA ASN A 40 10.97 -1.58 2.46
C ASN A 40 10.10 -2.65 1.80
N ASN A 41 10.45 -3.92 1.97
CA ASN A 41 9.66 -5.03 1.42
C ASN A 41 8.24 -5.05 1.98
N ILE A 42 7.30 -5.42 1.10
CA ILE A 42 5.90 -5.62 1.49
C ILE A 42 5.44 -7.05 1.17
N ILE A 43 4.58 -7.58 2.03
CA ILE A 43 3.90 -8.86 1.83
C ILE A 43 2.39 -8.66 2.00
N GLY A 44 1.57 -9.34 1.21
CA GLY A 44 0.12 -9.14 1.25
C GLY A 44 -0.59 -9.65 0.01
N PHE A 45 -1.81 -9.18 -0.20
CA PHE A 45 -2.64 -9.60 -1.32
C PHE A 45 -3.61 -8.49 -1.76
N TYR A 46 -4.10 -8.64 -2.99
CA TYR A 46 -5.14 -7.84 -3.60
C TYR A 46 -6.38 -8.70 -3.85
N ASP A 47 -7.50 -8.31 -3.24
CA ASP A 47 -8.80 -8.92 -3.49
C ASP A 47 -9.50 -8.21 -4.66
N LYS A 48 -9.54 -8.91 -5.79
CA LYS A 48 -10.16 -8.47 -7.04
C LYS A 48 -11.68 -8.25 -6.91
N ALA A 49 -12.35 -8.98 -6.01
CA ALA A 49 -13.79 -8.90 -5.84
C ALA A 49 -14.21 -7.61 -5.10
N THR A 50 -13.39 -7.18 -4.14
CA THR A 50 -13.65 -5.98 -3.32
C THR A 50 -12.84 -4.77 -3.73
N GLY A 51 -11.85 -4.93 -4.61
CA GLY A 51 -10.91 -3.87 -4.97
C GLY A 51 -9.95 -3.50 -3.83
N LYS A 52 -9.80 -4.39 -2.84
CA LYS A 52 -9.07 -4.12 -1.60
C LYS A 52 -7.63 -4.62 -1.71
N LEU A 53 -6.67 -3.72 -1.47
CA LEU A 53 -5.27 -4.05 -1.29
C LEU A 53 -4.95 -4.08 0.21
N THR A 54 -4.34 -5.16 0.69
CA THR A 54 -3.86 -5.27 2.08
C THR A 54 -2.43 -5.77 2.09
N PHE A 55 -1.54 -5.06 2.77
CA PHE A 55 -0.15 -5.48 2.90
C PHE A 55 0.50 -5.02 4.20
N THR A 56 1.49 -5.78 4.63
CA THR A 56 2.37 -5.42 5.74
C THR A 56 3.67 -4.88 5.16
N ARG A 57 4.05 -3.66 5.57
CA ARG A 57 5.43 -3.18 5.44
C ARG A 57 6.27 -3.84 6.51
N ILE A 58 7.26 -4.60 6.06
CA ILE A 58 8.23 -5.23 6.96
C ILE A 58 9.25 -4.16 7.35
N GLY A 59 9.21 -3.75 8.61
CA GLY A 59 10.22 -2.87 9.22
C GLY A 59 11.51 -3.64 9.53
N GLU A 60 12.57 -2.94 9.90
CA GLU A 60 13.79 -3.58 10.38
C GLU A 60 13.55 -4.33 11.68
N SER A 61 14.15 -5.53 11.80
CA SER A 61 14.35 -6.46 12.95
C SER A 61 13.34 -6.54 14.11
N ASN A 62 12.73 -5.45 14.55
CA ASN A 62 11.67 -5.38 15.55
C ASN A 62 10.26 -5.42 14.88
N PRO A 63 9.44 -6.44 15.15
CA PRO A 63 8.05 -6.54 14.68
C PRO A 63 7.16 -5.34 15.00
N GLU A 64 7.45 -4.57 16.06
CA GLU A 64 6.69 -3.36 16.41
C GLU A 64 6.78 -2.25 15.36
N ASN A 65 7.81 -2.30 14.51
CA ASN A 65 7.99 -1.38 13.39
C ASN A 65 7.17 -1.78 12.16
N HIS A 66 6.52 -2.95 12.18
CA HIS A 66 5.67 -3.38 11.08
C HIS A 66 4.43 -2.48 11.00
N GLN A 67 4.06 -2.14 9.77
CA GLN A 67 2.88 -1.31 9.51
C GLN A 67 1.94 -2.09 8.59
N ILE A 68 0.65 -2.14 8.94
CA ILE A 68 -0.36 -2.86 8.16
C ILE A 68 -1.18 -1.83 7.39
N TYR A 69 -1.07 -1.85 6.07
CA TYR A 69 -1.77 -0.97 5.15
C TYR A 69 -3.00 -1.68 4.59
N THR A 70 -4.11 -0.95 4.56
CA THR A 70 -5.33 -1.32 3.84
C THR A 70 -5.73 -0.16 2.94
N GLY A 71 -6.08 -0.44 1.70
CA GLY A 71 -6.60 0.57 0.78
C GLY A 71 -7.49 -0.01 -0.30
N TYR A 72 -8.22 0.87 -0.97
CA TYR A 72 -9.14 0.52 -2.05
C TYR A 72 -8.67 1.16 -3.35
N VAL A 73 -8.71 0.37 -4.41
CA VAL A 73 -8.27 0.77 -5.75
C VAL A 73 -9.43 1.37 -6.50
N PHE A 74 -9.19 2.52 -7.12
CA PHE A 74 -10.15 3.21 -7.98
C PHE A 74 -9.40 3.97 -9.08
N TYR A 75 -10.14 4.43 -10.09
CA TYR A 75 -9.63 5.25 -11.17
C TYR A 75 -10.48 6.51 -11.32
N ASP A 76 -9.90 7.53 -11.94
CA ASP A 76 -10.60 8.78 -12.23
C ASP A 76 -11.78 8.52 -13.18
N ALA A 77 -12.95 9.09 -12.90
CA ALA A 77 -14.16 8.84 -13.68
C ALA A 77 -14.12 9.46 -15.10
N GLU A 78 -13.27 10.47 -15.31
CA GLU A 78 -13.10 11.17 -16.58
C GLU A 78 -11.87 10.65 -17.35
N ASP A 79 -10.85 10.17 -16.64
CA ASP A 79 -9.61 9.63 -17.21
C ASP A 79 -9.23 8.27 -16.60
N HIS A 80 -9.72 7.20 -17.21
CA HIS A 80 -9.49 5.82 -16.75
C HIS A 80 -8.01 5.37 -16.77
N ASN A 81 -7.08 6.20 -17.24
CA ASN A 81 -5.64 5.95 -17.12
C ASN A 81 -5.06 6.44 -15.79
N LYS A 82 -5.79 7.27 -15.03
CA LYS A 82 -5.38 7.73 -13.71
C LYS A 82 -5.92 6.83 -12.63
N TRP A 83 -5.02 6.06 -12.03
CA TRP A 83 -5.34 5.11 -10.97
C TRP A 83 -4.88 5.61 -9.61
N TYR A 84 -5.68 5.30 -8.60
CA TYR A 84 -5.46 5.68 -7.22
C TYR A 84 -5.67 4.51 -6.27
N ILE A 85 -4.99 4.58 -5.13
CA ILE A 85 -5.25 3.73 -3.96
C ILE A 85 -5.34 4.65 -2.76
N ALA A 86 -6.40 4.55 -1.97
CA ALA A 86 -6.52 5.31 -0.73
C ALA A 86 -6.99 4.42 0.40
N GLY A 87 -6.56 4.75 1.62
CA GLY A 87 -7.01 4.05 2.80
C GLY A 87 -6.23 4.44 4.04
N GLU A 88 -6.02 3.47 4.90
CA GLU A 88 -5.42 3.66 6.21
C GLU A 88 -4.32 2.64 6.49
N PHE A 89 -3.42 2.97 7.41
CA PHE A 89 -2.47 2.01 7.95
C PHE A 89 -2.34 2.12 9.46
N ILE A 90 -2.08 0.96 10.06
CA ILE A 90 -1.86 0.82 11.50
C ILE A 90 -0.35 0.75 11.75
N ALA A 91 0.13 1.55 12.69
CA ALA A 91 1.47 1.44 13.27
C ALA A 91 1.39 1.08 14.76
N TYR A 92 2.26 0.18 15.22
CA TYR A 92 2.27 -0.33 16.60
C TYR A 92 3.40 0.24 17.48
N GLY A 93 4.21 1.17 16.93
CA GLY A 93 5.32 1.78 17.66
C GLY A 93 4.86 2.56 18.90
N ALA A 94 5.38 2.18 20.06
CA ALA A 94 5.27 2.88 21.32
C ALA A 94 6.47 3.82 21.55
N THR A 95 6.25 5.03 22.03
CA THR A 95 7.29 5.80 22.72
C THR A 95 7.09 5.64 24.23
N GLY A 96 8.06 5.04 24.93
CA GLY A 96 8.11 5.08 26.40
C GLY A 96 7.25 4.07 27.17
N GLY A 97 7.12 2.82 26.71
CA GLY A 97 6.57 1.72 27.52
C GLY A 97 5.05 1.56 27.51
N SER A 98 4.33 2.27 26.64
CA SER A 98 2.89 2.06 26.39
C SER A 98 2.63 1.77 24.92
N ALA A 99 2.13 0.58 24.60
CA ALA A 99 1.72 0.21 23.24
C ALA A 99 0.71 1.25 22.71
N SER A 100 1.05 1.91 21.60
CA SER A 100 0.17 2.86 20.93
C SER A 100 -0.21 2.31 19.55
N ARG A 101 -1.51 2.27 19.24
CA ARG A 101 -2.02 1.87 17.92
C ARG A 101 -2.48 3.12 17.20
N ALA A 102 -1.59 3.69 16.40
CA ALA A 102 -1.93 4.86 15.60
C ALA A 102 -2.46 4.42 14.23
N ASN A 103 -3.55 5.06 13.80
CA ASN A 103 -4.15 4.84 12.49
C ASN A 103 -3.99 6.11 11.64
N PHE A 104 -3.42 5.97 10.45
CA PHE A 104 -3.05 7.09 9.60
C PHE A 104 -3.56 6.90 8.18
N GLY A 105 -3.97 8.00 7.53
CA GLY A 105 -4.35 7.99 6.13
C GLY A 105 -3.15 7.85 5.19
N TRP A 106 -3.40 7.24 4.03
CA TRP A 106 -2.47 7.23 2.91
C TRP A 106 -3.20 7.30 1.55
N LEU A 107 -2.49 7.82 0.56
CA LEU A 107 -2.92 7.91 -0.83
C LEU A 107 -1.75 7.52 -1.73
N ALA A 108 -2.02 6.76 -2.78
CA ALA A 108 -1.09 6.50 -3.86
C ALA A 108 -1.73 6.77 -5.23
N SER A 109 -0.93 7.23 -6.19
CA SER A 109 -1.31 7.40 -7.59
C SER A 109 -0.32 6.70 -8.51
N LEU A 110 -0.84 6.05 -9.55
CA LEU A 110 0.00 5.28 -10.48
C LEU A 110 0.96 6.23 -11.21
N LEU A 111 2.26 5.90 -11.21
CA LEU A 111 3.25 6.62 -11.98
C LEU A 111 3.18 6.14 -13.43
N ILE A 112 2.56 6.96 -14.27
CA ILE A 112 2.61 6.78 -15.73
C ILE A 112 3.94 7.37 -16.18
N VAL A 113 4.88 6.52 -16.60
CA VAL A 113 6.09 6.98 -17.28
C VAL A 113 5.70 7.22 -18.76
N PRO A 114 5.92 8.42 -19.31
CA PRO A 114 5.64 8.74 -20.71
C PRO A 114 6.34 7.83 -21.71
#